data_AF-A0A841RB93-F1
#
_entry.id   AF-A0A841RB93-F1
#
_cell.length_a   1.000
_cell.length_b   1.000
_cell.length_c   1.000
_cell.angle_alpha   90.00
_cell.angle_beta   90.00
_cell.angle_gamma   90.00
#
_symmetry.space_group_name_H-M   'P 1'
#
loop_
_entity.id
_entity.type
_entity.pdbx_description
1 polymer ?
#
loop_
_entity_poly.entity_id
_entity_poly.type
_entity_poly.pdbx_seq_one_letter_code
_entity_poly.pdbx_strand_id
1 'polypeptide(L)'
;MNWKKIMFIVGTVALIIGAVDPLEGSVVILAGSILVFISARLTGDPFRKQFLIAMIMIFAGVFLMFLFSWLGGFGGDDSILPWWMIFLIIPYPAGWIMTLVVLIIRAVKKRKGTL
;
A
#
# COMPACT_ATOMS: atom_id res chain seq x y z
N MET A 1 26.98 3.73 -3.45
CA MET A 1 25.55 4.07 -3.59
C MET A 1 24.73 3.06 -2.80
N ASN A 2 23.91 3.47 -1.83
CA ASN A 2 23.24 2.53 -0.93
C ASN A 2 21.94 2.02 -1.57
N TRP A 3 21.99 0.88 -2.26
CA TRP A 3 20.88 0.29 -3.03
C TRP A 3 19.58 0.19 -2.21
N LYS A 4 19.68 -0.10 -0.90
CA LYS A 4 18.53 -0.13 0.02
C LYS A 4 17.80 1.21 0.08
N LYS A 5 18.54 2.33 0.14
CA LYS A 5 17.94 3.67 0.13
C LYS A 5 17.24 3.97 -1.19
N ILE A 6 17.80 3.51 -2.31
CA ILE A 6 17.17 3.67 -3.63
C ILE A 6 15.86 2.90 -3.68
N MET A 7 15.83 1.65 -3.25
CA MET A 7 14.60 0.85 -3.17
C MET A 7 13.53 1.55 -2.34
N PHE A 8 13.91 2.13 -1.19
CA PHE A 8 12.98 2.88 -0.35
C PHE A 8 12.39 4.11 -1.07
N ILE A 9 13.23 4.90 -1.75
CA ILE A 9 12.81 6.10 -2.46
C ILE A 9 11.90 5.74 -3.63
N VAL A 10 12.33 4.78 -4.46
CA VAL A 10 11.54 4.29 -5.61
C VAL A 10 10.20 3.75 -5.14
N GLY A 11 10.17 2.93 -4.08
CA GLY A 11 8.93 2.41 -3.52
C GLY A 11 8.01 3.51 -2.98
N THR A 12 8.58 4.53 -2.33
CA THR A 12 7.81 5.70 -1.83
C THR A 12 7.22 6.51 -2.99
N VAL A 13 7.99 6.74 -4.06
CA VAL A 13 7.52 7.45 -5.25
C VAL A 13 6.42 6.67 -5.97
N ALA A 14 6.58 5.34 -6.10
CA ALA A 14 5.57 4.47 -6.69
C ALA A 14 4.23 4.52 -5.93
N LEU A 15 4.27 4.57 -4.58
CA LEU A 15 3.06 4.73 -3.75
C LEU A 15 2.32 6.06 -4.01
N ILE A 16 3.04 7.12 -4.37
CA ILE A 16 2.46 8.44 -4.65
C ILE A 16 1.92 8.49 -6.08
N ILE A 17 2.71 8.03 -7.06
CA ILE A 17 2.32 8.06 -8.48
C ILE A 17 1.13 7.13 -8.72
N GLY A 18 1.13 5.93 -8.14
CA GLY A 18 0.02 4.99 -8.28
C GLY A 18 -1.29 5.49 -7.64
N ALA A 19 -1.25 6.53 -6.81
CA ALA A 19 -2.46 7.13 -6.24
C ALA A 19 -3.12 8.17 -7.17
N VAL A 20 -2.48 8.54 -8.29
CA VAL A 20 -3.07 9.45 -9.29
C VAL A 20 -4.29 8.81 -9.96
N ASP A 21 -4.19 7.53 -10.28
CA ASP A 21 -5.33 6.67 -10.63
C ASP A 21 -5.33 5.47 -9.67
N PRO A 22 -6.14 5.49 -8.60
CA PRO A 22 -6.11 4.43 -7.60
C PRO A 22 -6.53 3.05 -8.11
N LEU A 23 -7.28 2.95 -9.22
CA LEU A 23 -7.74 1.66 -9.75
C LEU A 23 -6.64 1.03 -10.62
N GLU A 24 -6.15 1.75 -11.62
CA GLU A 24 -5.07 1.25 -12.49
C GLU A 24 -3.71 1.24 -11.77
N GLY A 25 -3.44 2.28 -10.97
CA GLY A 25 -2.24 2.44 -10.18
C GLY A 25 -2.17 1.55 -8.93
N SER A 26 -3.20 0.76 -8.65
CA SER A 26 -3.23 -0.21 -7.53
C SER A 26 -2.05 -1.20 -7.57
N VAL A 27 -1.67 -1.68 -8.75
CA VAL A 27 -0.52 -2.56 -8.96
C VAL A 27 0.79 -1.83 -8.66
N VAL A 28 0.89 -0.55 -9.04
CA VAL A 28 2.06 0.30 -8.77
C VAL A 28 2.17 0.59 -7.27
N ILE A 29 1.05 0.86 -6.59
CA ILE A 29 0.98 1.01 -5.13
C ILE A 29 1.40 -0.28 -4.42
N LEU A 30 0.92 -1.43 -4.87
CA LEU A 30 1.31 -2.73 -4.31
C LEU A 30 2.82 -2.96 -4.47
N ALA A 31 3.36 -2.78 -5.68
CA ALA A 31 4.80 -2.90 -5.95
C ALA A 31 5.62 -1.92 -5.09
N GLY A 32 5.16 -0.68 -4.96
CA GLY A 32 5.76 0.34 -4.11
C GLY A 32 5.78 -0.06 -2.64
N SER A 33 4.67 -0.59 -2.12
CA SER A 33 4.55 -1.06 -0.74
C SER A 33 5.51 -2.23 -0.45
N ILE A 34 5.66 -3.16 -1.41
CA ILE A 34 6.59 -4.29 -1.31
C ILE A 34 8.03 -3.78 -1.27
N LEU A 35 8.41 -2.84 -2.14
CA LEU A 35 9.75 -2.25 -2.15
C LEU A 35 10.07 -1.53 -0.84
N VAL A 36 9.13 -0.75 -0.30
CA VAL A 36 9.28 -0.07 0.99
C VAL A 36 9.45 -1.09 2.12
N PHE A 37 8.62 -2.14 2.17
CA PHE A 37 8.72 -3.19 3.17
C PHE A 37 10.06 -3.93 3.10
N ILE A 38 10.48 -4.37 1.91
CA ILE A 38 11.76 -5.07 1.71
C ILE A 38 12.91 -4.18 2.16
N SER A 39 12.92 -2.91 1.75
CA SER A 39 13.94 -1.96 2.18
C SER A 39 13.96 -1.77 3.70
N ALA A 40 12.80 -1.61 4.32
CA ALA A 40 12.67 -1.47 5.77
C ALA A 40 13.21 -2.71 6.51
N ARG A 41 12.91 -3.91 5.99
CA ARG A 41 13.42 -5.18 6.53
C ARG A 41 14.94 -5.30 6.41
N LEU A 42 15.51 -4.97 5.24
CA LEU A 42 16.95 -5.04 4.96
C LEU A 42 17.79 -3.99 5.70
N THR A 43 17.16 -2.93 6.19
CA THR A 43 17.81 -1.84 6.93
C THR A 43 17.60 -1.98 8.44
N GLY A 44 16.83 -2.97 8.89
CA GLY A 44 16.52 -3.16 10.31
C GLY A 44 15.59 -2.07 10.88
N ASP A 45 14.75 -1.47 10.03
CA ASP A 45 13.90 -0.34 10.40
C ASP A 45 12.91 -0.72 11.53
N PRO A 46 12.79 0.09 12.60
CA PRO A 46 11.83 -0.17 13.68
C PRO A 46 10.38 -0.25 13.20
N PHE A 47 10.05 0.40 12.08
CA PHE A 47 8.71 0.43 11.50
C PHE A 47 8.41 -0.74 10.54
N ARG A 48 9.29 -1.74 10.44
CA ARG A 48 9.14 -2.87 9.49
C ARG A 48 7.82 -3.64 9.65
N LYS A 49 7.30 -3.77 10.87
CA LYS A 49 6.03 -4.49 11.13
C LYS A 49 4.84 -3.70 10.58
N GLN A 50 4.86 -2.39 10.72
CA GLN A 50 3.82 -1.50 10.24
C GLN A 50 3.80 -1.49 8.70
N PHE A 51 4.96 -1.44 8.06
CA PHE A 51 5.05 -1.59 6.60
C PHE A 51 4.58 -2.96 6.11
N LEU A 52 4.85 -4.04 6.85
CA LEU A 52 4.34 -5.37 6.52
C LEU A 52 2.82 -5.43 6.59
N ILE A 53 2.22 -4.94 7.68
CA ILE A 53 0.76 -4.94 7.86
C ILE A 53 0.12 -4.14 6.74
N ALA A 54 0.64 -2.95 6.45
CA ALA A 54 0.15 -2.11 5.37
C ALA A 54 0.25 -2.78 3.99
N MET A 55 1.39 -3.44 3.69
CA MET A 55 1.58 -4.21 2.46
C MET A 55 0.59 -5.37 2.34
N ILE A 56 0.32 -6.10 3.44
CA ILE A 56 -0.66 -7.20 3.45
C ILE A 56 -2.07 -6.66 3.19
N MET A 57 -2.44 -5.54 3.82
CA MET A 57 -3.75 -4.90 3.61
C MET A 57 -3.93 -4.45 2.15
N ILE A 58 -2.91 -3.79 1.58
CA ILE A 58 -2.89 -3.40 0.17
C ILE A 58 -3.02 -4.64 -0.71
N PHE A 59 -2.20 -5.66 -0.49
CA PHE A 59 -2.24 -6.90 -1.26
C PHE A 59 -3.62 -7.55 -1.22
N ALA A 60 -4.22 -7.69 -0.03
CA ALA A 60 -5.54 -8.27 0.13
C ALA A 60 -6.61 -7.46 -0.62
N GLY A 61 -6.62 -6.13 -0.46
CA GLY A 61 -7.59 -5.28 -1.14
C GLY A 61 -7.44 -5.28 -2.66
N VAL A 62 -6.21 -5.20 -3.18
CA VAL A 62 -5.93 -5.28 -4.62
C VAL A 62 -6.30 -6.67 -5.16
N PHE A 63 -5.92 -7.73 -4.47
CA PHE A 63 -6.27 -9.11 -4.86
C PHE A 63 -7.77 -9.31 -4.93
N LEU A 64 -8.51 -8.86 -3.91
CA LEU A 64 -9.98 -8.94 -3.90
C LEU A 64 -10.59 -8.11 -5.02
N MET A 65 -10.09 -6.90 -5.28
CA MET A 65 -10.58 -6.05 -6.36
C MET A 65 -10.46 -6.74 -7.72
N PHE A 66 -9.32 -7.37 -8.01
CA PHE A 66 -9.10 -8.12 -9.24
C PHE A 66 -9.93 -9.41 -9.28
N LEU A 67 -10.06 -10.12 -8.17
CA LEU A 67 -10.86 -11.34 -8.07
C LEU A 67 -12.33 -11.05 -8.40
N PHE A 68 -12.93 -10.01 -7.84
CA PHE A 68 -14.31 -9.63 -8.14
C PHE A 68 -14.47 -9.10 -9.56
N SER A 69 -13.49 -8.35 -10.07
CA SER A 69 -13.50 -7.92 -11.47
C SER A 69 -13.54 -9.12 -12.43
N TRP A 70 -12.82 -10.21 -12.10
CA TRP A 70 -12.83 -11.44 -12.89
C TRP A 70 -14.13 -12.25 -12.76
N LEU A 71 -14.77 -12.24 -11.58
CA LEU A 71 -16.01 -12.98 -11.29
C LEU A 71 -17.29 -12.31 -11.84
N GLY A 72 -17.17 -11.24 -12.63
CA GLY A 72 -18.32 -10.53 -13.20
C GLY A 72 -18.43 -9.05 -12.82
N GLY A 73 -17.47 -8.52 -12.05
CA GLY A 73 -17.40 -7.10 -11.73
C GLY A 73 -18.10 -6.69 -10.44
N PHE A 74 -18.24 -5.38 -10.28
CA PHE A 74 -18.89 -4.74 -9.15
C PHE A 74 -20.35 -4.44 -9.51
N GLY A 75 -21.29 -5.13 -8.86
CA GLY A 75 -22.73 -5.06 -9.19
C GLY A 75 -23.13 -6.21 -10.12
N GLY A 76 -24.04 -7.07 -9.66
CA GLY A 76 -24.65 -8.11 -10.50
C GLY A 76 -25.67 -7.51 -11.47
N ASP A 77 -26.77 -8.22 -11.73
CA ASP A 77 -27.89 -7.71 -12.56
C ASP A 77 -28.48 -6.38 -12.04
N ASP A 78 -28.32 -6.11 -10.74
CA ASP A 78 -28.64 -4.83 -10.13
C ASP A 78 -27.41 -3.91 -10.12
N SER A 79 -27.53 -2.75 -10.75
CA SER A 79 -26.49 -1.70 -10.89
C SER A 79 -26.05 -1.03 -9.57
N ILE A 80 -26.34 -1.64 -8.41
CA ILE A 80 -25.98 -1.14 -7.07
C ILE A 80 -24.94 -2.07 -6.45
N LEU A 81 -23.78 -1.51 -6.12
CA LEU A 81 -22.74 -2.14 -5.32
C LEU A 81 -23.32 -2.66 -3.98
N PRO A 82 -23.29 -3.97 -3.71
CA PRO A 82 -23.71 -4.48 -2.41
C PRO A 82 -22.88 -3.85 -1.30
N TRP A 83 -23.54 -3.41 -0.22
CA TRP A 83 -22.87 -2.70 0.89
C TRP A 83 -21.69 -3.50 1.50
N TRP A 84 -21.75 -4.83 1.46
CA TRP A 84 -20.67 -5.71 1.95
C TRP A 84 -19.41 -5.65 1.07
N MET A 85 -19.50 -5.26 -0.20
CA MET A 85 -18.33 -5.11 -1.08
C MET A 85 -17.42 -3.94 -0.66
N ILE A 86 -17.98 -2.92 -0.01
CA ILE A 86 -17.20 -1.80 0.54
C ILE A 86 -16.19 -2.34 1.56
N PHE A 87 -16.60 -3.25 2.44
CA PHE A 87 -15.72 -3.87 3.43
C PHE A 87 -14.56 -4.65 2.82
N LEU A 88 -14.71 -5.17 1.61
CA LEU A 88 -13.68 -5.92 0.89
C LEU A 88 -12.69 -5.01 0.16
N ILE A 89 -13.11 -3.80 -0.23
CA ILE A 89 -12.24 -2.81 -0.86
C ILE A 89 -11.46 -2.01 0.18
N ILE A 90 -12.04 -1.72 1.37
CA ILE A 90 -11.42 -0.92 2.45
C ILE A 90 -9.95 -1.27 2.77
N PRO A 91 -9.51 -2.55 2.82
CA PRO A 91 -8.13 -2.89 3.11
C PRO A 91 -7.12 -2.18 2.20
N TYR A 92 -7.45 -1.97 0.93
CA TYR A 92 -6.56 -1.29 -0.03
C TYR A 92 -6.25 0.17 0.35
N PRO A 93 -7.22 1.10 0.37
CA PRO A 93 -6.97 2.48 0.76
C PRO A 93 -6.51 2.59 2.22
N ALA A 94 -7.00 1.73 3.13
CA ALA A 94 -6.56 1.74 4.52
C ALA A 94 -5.07 1.39 4.67
N GLY A 95 -4.59 0.37 3.94
CA GLY A 95 -3.18 0.01 3.93
C GLY A 95 -2.29 1.09 3.31
N TRP A 96 -2.77 1.76 2.25
CA TRP A 96 -2.07 2.89 1.65
C TRP A 96 -1.94 4.08 2.62
N ILE A 97 -3.04 4.49 3.26
CA ILE A 97 -3.03 5.57 4.28
C ILE A 97 -2.09 5.21 5.42
N MET A 98 -2.15 3.97 5.93
CA MET A 98 -1.25 3.50 6.98
C MET A 98 0.22 3.64 6.55
N THR A 99 0.54 3.30 5.30
CA THR A 99 1.90 3.46 4.76
C THR A 99 2.34 4.93 4.78
N LEU A 100 1.50 5.86 4.33
CA LEU A 100 1.80 7.29 4.35
C LEU A 100 2.02 7.83 5.76
N VAL A 101 1.15 7.45 6.71
CA VAL A 101 1.27 7.84 8.12
C VAL A 101 2.59 7.35 8.70
N VAL A 102 2.96 6.09 8.45
CA VAL A 102 4.23 5.53 8.93
C VAL A 102 5.42 6.24 8.29
N LEU A 103 5.37 6.57 7.00
CA LEU A 103 6.42 7.35 6.31
C LEU A 103 6.63 8.72 6.96
N ILE A 104 5.54 9.43 7.27
CA ILE A 104 5.58 10.74 7.93
C ILE A 104 6.14 10.61 9.35
N ILE A 105 5.63 9.68 10.16
CA ILE A 105 6.11 9.45 11.54
C ILE A 105 7.61 9.14 11.53
N ARG A 106 8.04 8.26 10.62
CA ARG A 106 9.44 7.89 10.46
C ARG A 106 10.30 9.09 10.09
N ALA A 107 9.85 9.93 9.15
CA ALA A 107 10.57 11.14 8.76
C ALA A 107 10.71 12.12 9.95
N VAL A 108 9.65 12.30 10.74
CA VAL A 108 9.66 13.16 11.93
C VAL A 108 10.60 12.62 13.01
N LYS A 109 10.54 11.32 13.34
CA LYS A 109 11.43 10.72 14.33
C LYS A 109 12.90 10.79 13.93
N LYS A 110 13.19 10.57 12.64
CA LYS A 110 14.55 10.69 12.11
C LYS A 110 15.09 12.11 12.23
N ARG A 111 14.26 13.12 11.96
CA ARG A 111 14.63 14.53 12.17
C ARG A 111 14.90 14.85 13.64
N LYS A 112 14.15 14.23 14.56
CA LYS A 112 14.33 14.38 16.02
C LYS A 112 15.51 13.57 16.60
N GLY A 113 16.22 12.78 15.79
CA GLY A 113 17.32 11.93 16.25
C GLY A 113 16.89 10.76 17.15
N THR A 114 15.61 10.37 17.13
CA THR A 114 15.06 9.28 17.95
C THR A 114 14.96 7.95 17.19
N LEU A 115 15.70 7.84 16.08
CA LEU A 115 15.74 6.72 15.13
C LEU A 115 17.16 6.43 14.71
#